data_AF-A0A974NC18-F1
#
_entry.id   AF-A0A974NC18-F1
#
_cell.length_a   1.000
_cell.length_b   1.000
_cell.length_c   1.000
_cell.angle_alpha   90.00
_cell.angle_beta   90.00
_cell.angle_gamma   90.00
#
_symmetry.space_group_name_H-M   'P 1'
#
loop_
_entity.id
_entity.type
_entity.pdbx_description
1 polymer ?
#
loop_
_entity_poly.entity_id
_entity_poly.type
_entity_poly.pdbx_seq_one_letter_code
_entity_poly.pdbx_strand_id
1 'polypeptide(L)'
;MSYDILVFTPSAVSDDGLSAWLTEQVEGVDGNSCDPAVTTPALRAFYEDMHQIFPPVNGPDRVDEEVLGDLPATDYSFGPNHVYVSVSWDGAARAVATAETIALRHAVAVSRVSEDGSVLRP
;
A
#
# COMPACT_ATOMS: atom_id res chain seq x y z
N MET A 1 -16.08 -6.79 -1.21
CA MET A 1 -14.97 -6.84 -0.23
C MET A 1 -13.71 -6.41 -0.95
N SER A 2 -12.77 -5.77 -0.27
CA SER A 2 -11.46 -5.43 -0.81
C SER A 2 -10.40 -6.41 -0.30
N TYR A 3 -9.26 -6.43 -0.97
CA TYR A 3 -8.04 -7.06 -0.52
C TYR A 3 -7.02 -5.96 -0.21
N ASP A 4 -6.44 -6.01 0.98
CA ASP A 4 -5.61 -4.98 1.53
C ASP A 4 -4.16 -5.45 1.68
N ILE A 5 -3.25 -4.59 1.21
CA ILE A 5 -1.81 -4.76 1.31
C ILE A 5 -1.26 -3.57 2.08
N LEU A 6 -0.41 -3.85 3.06
CA LEU A 6 0.32 -2.84 3.80
C LEU A 6 1.78 -2.88 3.38
N VAL A 7 2.31 -1.74 2.96
CA VAL A 7 3.73 -1.57 2.63
C VAL A 7 4.33 -0.57 3.59
N PHE A 8 5.46 -0.88 4.21
CA PHE A 8 5.99 -0.08 5.31
C PHE A 8 7.52 -0.05 5.37
N THR A 9 8.05 0.98 6.03
CA THR A 9 9.49 1.08 6.29
C THR A 9 9.92 -0.11 7.17
N PRO A 10 10.93 -0.92 6.78
CA PRO A 10 11.23 -2.17 7.49
C PRO A 10 11.56 -1.98 8.97
N SER A 11 12.18 -0.86 9.35
CA SER A 11 12.52 -0.55 10.74
C SER A 11 11.38 0.03 11.57
N ALA A 12 10.20 0.31 11.00
CA ALA A 12 9.10 0.97 11.70
C ALA A 12 8.42 0.07 12.74
N VAL A 13 8.33 -1.23 12.48
CA VAL A 13 7.67 -2.20 13.37
C VAL A 13 8.25 -3.60 13.14
N SER A 14 8.28 -4.42 14.20
CA SER A 14 8.57 -5.87 14.12
C SER A 14 7.33 -6.66 13.69
N ASP A 15 7.51 -7.91 13.26
CA ASP A 15 6.39 -8.76 12.82
C ASP A 15 5.38 -9.00 13.95
N ASP A 16 5.87 -9.27 15.17
CA ASP A 16 5.02 -9.46 16.36
C ASP A 16 4.21 -8.22 16.74
N GLY A 17 4.72 -7.02 16.43
CA GLY A 17 4.09 -5.74 16.77
C GLY A 17 3.17 -5.20 15.67
N LEU A 18 3.16 -5.84 14.49
CA LEU A 18 2.56 -5.28 13.28
C LEU A 18 1.06 -5.03 13.44
N SER A 19 0.31 -5.97 14.01
CA SER A 19 -1.14 -5.84 14.17
C SER A 19 -1.52 -4.65 15.04
N ALA A 20 -0.87 -4.49 16.21
CA ALA A 20 -1.13 -3.38 17.11
C ALA A 20 -0.75 -2.03 16.47
N TRP A 21 0.42 -2.00 15.82
CA TRP A 21 0.87 -0.81 15.10
C TRP A 21 -0.08 -0.41 13.98
N LEU A 22 -0.56 -1.36 13.17
CA LEU A 22 -1.51 -1.09 12.10
C LEU A 22 -2.82 -0.51 12.64
N THR A 23 -3.35 -1.06 13.74
CA THR A 23 -4.52 -0.49 14.43
C THR A 23 -4.27 0.96 14.84
N GLU A 24 -3.12 1.27 15.43
CA GLU A 24 -2.75 2.64 15.79
C GLU A 24 -2.62 3.57 14.57
N GLN A 25 -2.08 3.07 13.44
CA GLN A 25 -1.95 3.87 12.23
C GLN A 25 -3.30 4.16 11.56
N VAL A 26 -4.26 3.23 11.64
CA VAL A 26 -5.59 3.36 11.01
C VAL A 26 -6.59 4.12 11.90
N GLU A 27 -6.55 3.91 13.23
CA GLU A 27 -7.45 4.56 14.19
C GLU A 27 -6.89 5.88 14.77
N GLY A 28 -5.63 6.20 14.49
CA GLY A 28 -4.95 7.39 15.00
C GLY A 28 -5.50 8.73 14.48
N VAL A 29 -5.28 9.80 15.26
CA VAL A 29 -5.78 11.17 15.01
C VAL A 29 -5.25 11.80 13.71
N ASP A 30 -4.09 11.33 13.23
CA ASP A 30 -3.50 11.68 11.94
C ASP A 30 -3.94 10.69 10.85
N GLY A 31 -5.25 10.57 10.64
CA GLY A 31 -5.86 9.65 9.66
C GLY A 31 -5.13 9.67 8.32
N ASN A 32 -5.06 8.51 7.66
CA ASN A 32 -4.22 8.32 6.47
C ASN A 32 -4.42 9.46 5.45
N SER A 33 -3.31 10.06 5.03
CA SER A 33 -3.28 11.07 3.97
C SER A 33 -3.54 10.41 2.63
N CYS A 34 -4.10 11.15 1.66
CA CYS A 34 -4.08 10.72 0.26
C CYS A 34 -2.87 11.29 -0.50
N ASP A 35 -1.97 12.00 0.17
CA ASP A 35 -0.76 12.60 -0.42
C ASP A 35 0.48 11.72 -0.18
N PRO A 36 1.10 11.15 -1.24
CA PRO A 36 2.31 10.34 -1.11
C PRO A 36 3.53 11.14 -0.60
N ALA A 37 3.48 12.47 -0.61
CA ALA A 37 4.56 13.32 -0.09
C ALA A 37 4.80 13.14 1.42
N VAL A 38 3.81 12.65 2.17
CA VAL A 38 3.95 12.43 3.63
C VAL A 38 4.85 11.24 3.97
N THR A 39 5.12 10.36 2.99
CA THR A 39 5.87 9.11 3.18
C THR A 39 7.40 9.32 3.09
N THR A 40 8.15 8.26 3.45
CA THR A 40 9.60 8.21 3.21
C THR A 40 9.94 8.15 1.71
N PRO A 41 11.16 8.55 1.29
CA PRO A 41 11.55 8.46 -0.12
C PRO A 41 11.43 7.06 -0.73
N ALA A 42 11.71 6.00 0.04
CA ALA A 42 11.60 4.62 -0.43
C ALA A 42 10.13 4.20 -0.65
N LEU A 43 9.22 4.61 0.25
CA LEU A 43 7.79 4.35 0.11
C LEU A 43 7.17 5.16 -1.05
N ARG A 44 7.65 6.38 -1.26
CA ARG A 44 7.26 7.18 -2.42
C ARG A 44 7.70 6.53 -3.72
N ALA A 45 8.94 6.06 -3.80
CA ALA A 45 9.46 5.34 -4.97
C ALA A 45 8.70 4.02 -5.21
N PHE A 46 8.32 3.31 -4.14
CA PHE A 46 7.42 2.17 -4.25
C PHE A 46 6.08 2.56 -4.89
N TYR A 47 5.45 3.63 -4.41
CA TYR A 47 4.17 4.11 -4.93
C TYR A 47 4.29 4.55 -6.40
N GLU A 48 5.34 5.29 -6.77
CA GLU A 48 5.63 5.72 -8.14
C GLU A 48 5.77 4.54 -9.12
N ASP A 49 6.26 3.38 -8.68
CA ASP A 49 6.28 2.16 -9.51
C ASP A 49 4.91 1.45 -9.50
N MET A 50 4.24 1.38 -8.35
CA MET A 50 3.00 0.62 -8.16
C MET A 50 1.82 1.25 -8.92
N HIS A 51 1.66 2.57 -8.81
CA HIS A 51 0.50 3.29 -9.34
C HIS A 51 0.48 3.34 -10.88
N GLN A 52 1.60 3.03 -11.55
CA GLN A 52 1.68 2.86 -13.01
C GLN A 52 0.98 1.57 -13.48
N ILE A 53 0.88 0.56 -12.60
CA ILE A 53 0.28 -0.74 -12.89
C ILE A 53 -1.13 -0.84 -12.28
N PHE A 54 -1.31 -0.19 -11.13
CA PHE A 54 -2.53 -0.17 -10.34
C PHE A 54 -2.96 1.29 -10.14
N PRO A 55 -3.66 1.90 -11.11
CA PRO A 55 -3.96 3.32 -11.08
C PRO A 55 -4.79 3.73 -9.85
N PRO A 56 -4.48 4.87 -9.23
CA PRO A 56 -5.16 5.33 -8.03
C PRO A 56 -6.55 5.87 -8.37
N VAL A 57 -7.55 5.54 -7.56
CA VAL A 57 -8.91 6.12 -7.65
C VAL A 57 -9.12 7.28 -6.67
N ASN A 58 -8.10 7.62 -5.89
CA ASN A 58 -8.10 8.66 -4.89
C ASN A 58 -6.78 9.44 -4.88
N GLY A 59 -6.72 10.52 -4.08
CA GLY A 59 -5.53 11.34 -3.95
C GLY A 59 -5.24 12.27 -5.14
N PRO A 60 -4.06 12.91 -5.16
CA PRO A 60 -3.68 13.90 -6.17
C PRO A 60 -3.42 13.30 -7.54
N ASP A 61 -3.02 12.03 -7.62
CA ASP A 61 -2.74 11.32 -8.87
C ASP A 61 -3.95 10.55 -9.40
N ARG A 62 -5.14 10.76 -8.82
CA ARG A 62 -6.37 10.03 -9.18
C ARG A 62 -6.57 10.01 -10.70
N VAL A 63 -6.85 8.82 -11.21
CA VAL A 63 -7.26 8.61 -12.61
C VAL A 63 -8.78 8.63 -12.70
N ASP A 64 -9.29 9.35 -13.70
CA ASP A 64 -10.73 9.43 -13.98
C ASP A 64 -11.29 8.09 -14.46
N GLU A 65 -12.54 7.80 -14.13
CA GLU A 65 -13.21 6.51 -14.42
C GLU A 65 -13.20 6.17 -15.93
N GLU A 66 -13.35 7.17 -16.80
CA GLU A 66 -13.29 7.01 -18.26
C GLU A 66 -11.91 6.49 -18.73
N VAL A 67 -10.84 6.86 -18.03
CA VAL A 67 -9.46 6.45 -18.34
C VAL A 67 -9.13 5.11 -17.66
N LEU A 68 -9.68 4.88 -16.46
CA LEU A 68 -9.50 3.64 -15.72
C LEU A 68 -10.04 2.43 -16.51
N GLY A 69 -11.22 2.56 -17.12
CA GLY A 69 -11.82 1.49 -17.92
C GLY A 69 -11.90 0.17 -17.13
N ASP A 70 -11.28 -0.89 -17.67
CA ASP A 70 -11.23 -2.21 -17.04
C ASP A 70 -9.99 -2.42 -16.14
N LEU A 71 -9.19 -1.38 -15.89
CA LEU A 71 -8.03 -1.46 -15.00
C LEU A 71 -8.47 -1.63 -13.54
N PRO A 72 -7.65 -2.30 -12.71
CA PRO A 72 -7.99 -2.52 -11.30
C PRO A 72 -8.00 -1.19 -10.55
N ALA A 73 -9.20 -0.73 -10.19
CA ALA A 73 -9.41 0.38 -9.27
C ALA A 73 -8.64 0.12 -7.96
N THR A 74 -7.75 1.04 -7.60
CA THR A 74 -6.89 0.89 -6.42
C THR A 74 -6.97 2.13 -5.54
N ASP A 75 -7.31 1.94 -4.26
CA ASP A 75 -7.26 3.01 -3.26
C ASP A 75 -5.90 3.00 -2.58
N TYR A 76 -5.28 4.17 -2.49
CA TYR A 76 -4.03 4.38 -1.78
C TYR A 76 -4.21 5.32 -0.60
N SER A 77 -3.65 4.93 0.53
CA SER A 77 -3.67 5.72 1.75
C SER A 77 -2.27 5.74 2.37
N PHE A 78 -1.81 6.90 2.80
CA PHE A 78 -0.41 7.14 3.14
C PHE A 78 -0.25 7.58 4.59
N GLY A 79 0.79 7.07 5.24
CA GLY A 79 1.29 7.62 6.49
C GLY A 79 2.81 7.80 6.44
N PRO A 80 3.42 8.36 7.49
CA PRO A 80 4.85 8.64 7.50
C PRO A 80 5.74 7.41 7.22
N ASN A 81 5.27 6.23 7.61
CA ASN A 81 6.00 4.97 7.50
C ASN A 81 5.23 3.87 6.76
N HIS A 82 4.12 4.17 6.09
CA HIS A 82 3.36 3.18 5.31
C HIS A 82 2.66 3.73 4.08
N VAL A 83 2.41 2.81 3.16
CA VAL A 83 1.42 2.90 2.08
C VAL A 83 0.43 1.74 2.29
N TYR A 84 -0.84 2.07 2.41
CA TYR A 84 -1.94 1.11 2.41
C TYR A 84 -2.52 1.06 1.00
N VAL A 85 -2.67 -0.14 0.46
CA VAL A 85 -3.15 -0.40 -0.91
C VAL A 85 -4.37 -1.30 -0.81
N SER A 86 -5.51 -0.82 -1.32
CA SER A 86 -6.76 -1.59 -1.34
C SER A 86 -7.20 -1.83 -2.78
N VAL A 87 -7.38 -3.10 -3.14
CA VAL A 87 -7.81 -3.55 -4.48
C VAL A 87 -9.04 -4.44 -4.39
N SER A 88 -9.68 -4.73 -5.52
CA SER A 88 -10.68 -5.80 -5.59
C SER A 88 -10.02 -7.17 -5.41
N TRP A 89 -10.78 -8.15 -4.90
CA TRP A 89 -10.29 -9.54 -4.76
C TRP A 89 -9.84 -10.15 -6.09
N ASP A 90 -10.51 -9.82 -7.19
CA ASP A 90 -10.13 -10.30 -8.53
C ASP A 90 -8.74 -9.81 -8.94
N GLY A 91 -8.30 -8.65 -8.44
CA GLY A 91 -6.97 -8.09 -8.66
C GLY A 91 -5.92 -8.50 -7.62
N ALA A 92 -6.32 -9.13 -6.52
CA ALA A 92 -5.49 -9.33 -5.32
C ALA A 92 -4.19 -10.09 -5.61
N ALA A 93 -4.28 -11.24 -6.28
CA ALA A 93 -3.10 -12.08 -6.55
C ALA A 93 -2.04 -11.33 -7.37
N ARG A 94 -2.48 -10.54 -8.36
CA ARG A 94 -1.59 -9.70 -9.18
C ARG A 94 -1.02 -8.53 -8.36
N ALA A 95 -1.84 -7.91 -7.53
CA ALA A 95 -1.44 -6.77 -6.70
C ALA A 95 -0.36 -7.19 -5.68
N VAL A 96 -0.55 -8.33 -5.00
CA VAL A 96 0.42 -8.88 -4.05
C VAL A 96 1.76 -9.16 -4.74
N ALA A 97 1.76 -9.93 -5.83
CA ALA A 97 3.00 -10.27 -6.53
C ALA A 97 3.75 -9.03 -7.05
N THR A 98 3.01 -8.02 -7.50
CA THR A 98 3.56 -6.74 -7.96
C THR A 98 4.15 -5.94 -6.80
N ALA A 99 3.40 -5.81 -5.69
CA ALA A 99 3.84 -5.12 -4.49
C ALA A 99 5.11 -5.75 -3.92
N GLU A 100 5.17 -7.07 -3.80
CA GLU A 100 6.36 -7.79 -3.31
C GLU A 100 7.59 -7.54 -4.19
N THR A 101 7.42 -7.58 -5.51
CA THR A 101 8.51 -7.34 -6.46
C THR A 101 9.06 -5.91 -6.35
N ILE A 102 8.16 -4.91 -6.30
CA ILE A 102 8.54 -3.50 -6.18
C ILE A 102 9.13 -3.22 -4.79
N ALA A 103 8.59 -3.83 -3.74
CA ALA A 103 9.06 -3.65 -2.38
C ALA A 103 10.50 -4.12 -2.19
N LEU A 104 10.85 -5.29 -2.74
CA LEU A 104 12.23 -5.78 -2.74
C LEU A 104 13.19 -4.82 -3.47
N ARG A 105 12.74 -4.19 -4.57
CA ARG A 105 13.53 -3.19 -5.31
C ARG A 105 13.83 -1.95 -4.47
N HIS A 106 12.85 -1.47 -3.71
CA HIS A 106 12.95 -0.22 -2.93
C HIS A 106 13.28 -0.45 -1.46
N ALA A 107 13.62 -1.68 -1.08
CA ALA A 107 13.94 -2.08 0.29
C ALA A 107 12.86 -1.69 1.32
N VAL A 108 11.59 -1.91 0.97
CA VAL A 108 10.44 -1.76 1.89
C VAL A 108 9.80 -3.12 2.20
N ALA A 109 9.08 -3.21 3.31
CA ALA A 109 8.41 -4.44 3.74
C ALA A 109 6.94 -4.46 3.27
N VAL A 110 6.39 -5.65 3.05
CA VAL A 110 5.00 -5.87 2.60
C VAL A 110 4.30 -6.82 3.56
N SER A 111 3.04 -6.56 3.90
CA SER A 111 2.16 -7.46 4.64
C SER A 111 0.83 -7.68 3.91
N ARG A 112 0.38 -8.94 3.92
CA ARG A 112 -0.90 -9.39 3.35
C ARG A 112 -2.00 -9.28 4.41
N VAL A 113 -2.55 -8.08 4.60
CA VAL A 113 -3.48 -7.76 5.70
C VAL A 113 -4.77 -8.58 5.61
N SER A 114 -5.29 -8.79 4.41
CA SER A 114 -6.53 -9.57 4.21
C SER A 114 -6.36 -11.09 4.30
N GLU A 115 -5.14 -11.61 4.51
CA GLU A 115 -4.86 -13.03 4.69
C GLU A 115 -4.44 -13.34 6.14
N ASP A 116 -3.22 -13.85 6.33
CA ASP A 116 -2.65 -14.23 7.62
C ASP A 116 -1.77 -13.13 8.24
N GLY A 117 -1.65 -11.97 7.57
CA GLY A 117 -0.76 -10.90 7.98
C GLY A 117 0.72 -11.21 7.70
N SER A 118 1.03 -12.24 6.92
CA SER A 118 2.40 -12.62 6.56
C SER A 118 3.19 -11.44 6.02
N VAL A 119 4.44 -11.32 6.47
CA VAL A 119 5.34 -10.20 6.14
C VAL A 119 6.46 -10.68 5.23
N LEU A 120 6.65 -9.99 4.12
CA LEU A 120 7.87 -10.04 3.32
C LEU A 120 8.76 -8.84 3.69
N ARG A 121 10.03 -9.11 4.01
CA ARG A 121 11.06 -8.09 4.25
C ARG A 121 12.18 -8.22 3.21
N PRO A 122 12.86 -7.11 2.87
CA PRO A 122 14.03 -7.12 1.99
C PRO A 122 15.25 -7.80 2.62
#